data_AF-A0YG59-F1
#
_entry.id   AF-A0YG59-F1
#
_cell.length_a   1.000
_cell.length_b   1.000
_cell.length_c   1.000
_cell.angle_alpha   90.00
_cell.angle_beta   90.00
_cell.angle_gamma   90.00
#
_symmetry.space_group_name_H-M   'P 1'
#
loop_
_entity.id
_entity.type
_entity.pdbx_description
1 polymer ?
#
loop_
_entity_poly.entity_id
_entity_poly.type
_entity_poly.pdbx_seq_one_letter_code
_entity_poly.pdbx_strand_id
1 'polypeptide(L)'
;MRRYVGRQDQKSAELSSCRLDVLGSKVNDLHQKALENEHIMRRYQRFERQLLGYNGLDDLFKGMPCNAVDYFQFDQVELGLYGPEHTLLALLSEEMLAMPGLYLEKDVIT
;
A
#
# COMPACT_ATOMS: atom_id res chain seq x y z
N MET A 1 -16.56 61.01 21.79
CA MET A 1 -16.29 59.56 21.97
C MET A 1 -15.90 58.95 20.63
N ARG A 2 -14.60 58.66 20.42
CA ARG A 2 -14.12 57.95 19.22
C ARG A 2 -14.32 56.45 19.42
N ARG A 3 -15.15 55.84 18.59
CA ARG A 3 -15.42 54.40 18.59
C ARG A 3 -14.17 53.64 18.12
N TYR A 4 -13.54 52.90 19.03
CA TYR A 4 -12.52 51.89 18.74
C TYR A 4 -13.19 50.66 18.08
N VAL A 5 -13.63 50.78 16.83
CA VAL A 5 -14.32 49.65 16.13
C VAL A 5 -13.40 48.98 15.11
N GLY A 6 -12.36 49.66 14.59
CA GLY A 6 -11.55 49.09 13.50
C GLY A 6 -10.57 47.97 13.89
N ARG A 7 -10.08 47.92 15.14
CA ARG A 7 -8.94 47.06 15.50
C ARG A 7 -9.34 45.62 15.87
N GLN A 8 -10.58 45.41 16.32
CA GLN A 8 -11.10 44.09 16.68
C GLN A 8 -11.67 43.36 15.46
N ASP A 9 -12.32 44.09 14.55
CA ASP A 9 -12.81 43.54 13.28
C ASP A 9 -11.67 43.16 12.32
N GLN A 10 -10.60 43.95 12.25
CA GLN A 10 -9.41 43.61 11.44
C GLN A 10 -8.72 42.34 11.91
N LYS A 11 -8.51 42.17 13.23
CA LYS A 11 -7.93 40.94 13.78
C LYS A 11 -8.83 39.72 13.56
N SER A 12 -10.14 39.91 13.60
CA SER A 12 -11.11 38.84 13.36
C SER A 12 -11.11 38.41 11.88
N ALA A 13 -10.94 39.37 10.95
CA ALA A 13 -10.80 39.12 9.53
C ALA A 13 -9.46 38.46 9.15
N GLU A 14 -8.37 38.83 9.83
CA GLU A 14 -7.06 38.18 9.66
C GLU A 14 -7.09 36.73 10.16
N LEU A 15 -7.72 36.48 11.31
CA LEU A 15 -7.89 35.12 11.86
C LEU A 15 -8.81 34.24 11.00
N SER A 16 -9.85 34.81 10.38
CA SER A 16 -10.70 34.07 9.44
C SER A 16 -9.98 33.79 8.11
N SER A 17 -9.15 34.71 7.62
CA SER A 17 -8.27 34.48 6.46
C SER A 17 -7.28 33.35 6.73
N CYS A 18 -6.54 33.39 7.85
CA CYS A 18 -5.61 32.31 8.20
C CYS A 18 -6.33 30.96 8.38
N ARG A 19 -7.57 30.95 8.89
CA ARG A 19 -8.37 29.72 8.99
C ARG A 19 -8.79 29.20 7.60
N LEU A 20 -9.12 30.08 6.67
CA LEU A 20 -9.41 29.72 5.28
C LEU A 20 -8.17 29.19 4.57
N ASP A 21 -7.00 29.79 4.80
CA ASP A 21 -5.73 29.33 4.23
C ASP A 21 -5.33 27.95 4.77
N VAL A 22 -5.47 27.73 6.09
CA VAL A 22 -5.24 26.44 6.74
C VAL A 22 -6.26 25.38 6.30
N LEU A 23 -7.52 25.78 6.04
CA LEU A 23 -8.52 24.87 5.51
C LEU A 23 -8.21 24.52 4.04
N GLY A 24 -7.78 25.50 3.25
CA GLY A 24 -7.32 25.30 1.88
C GLY A 24 -6.14 24.35 1.78
N SER A 25 -5.15 24.50 2.66
CA SER A 25 -4.01 23.58 2.73
C SER A 25 -4.45 22.17 3.12
N LYS A 26 -5.31 22.03 4.14
CA LYS A 26 -5.83 20.71 4.57
C LYS A 26 -6.68 20.03 3.50
N VAL A 27 -7.47 20.78 2.75
CA VAL A 27 -8.28 20.24 1.64
C VAL A 27 -7.36 19.78 0.50
N ASN A 28 -6.32 20.55 0.18
CA ASN A 28 -5.32 20.13 -0.80
C ASN A 28 -4.57 18.88 -0.33
N ASP A 29 -4.15 18.81 0.93
CA ASP A 29 -3.51 17.61 1.48
C ASP A 29 -4.44 16.39 1.42
N LEU A 30 -5.72 16.58 1.74
CA LEU A 30 -6.72 15.51 1.66
C LEU A 30 -6.96 15.07 0.21
N HIS A 31 -7.01 16.01 -0.73
CA HIS A 31 -7.17 15.73 -2.14
C HIS A 31 -5.96 14.99 -2.70
N GLN A 32 -4.75 15.41 -2.34
CA GLN A 32 -3.51 14.74 -2.73
C GLN A 32 -3.45 13.31 -2.17
N LYS A 33 -3.80 13.11 -0.90
CA LYS A 33 -3.93 11.77 -0.31
C LYS A 33 -5.00 10.92 -1.00
N ALA A 34 -6.12 11.51 -1.40
CA ALA A 34 -7.17 10.79 -2.12
C ALA A 34 -6.68 10.33 -3.50
N LEU A 35 -5.93 11.17 -4.22
CA LEU A 35 -5.29 10.80 -5.48
C LEU A 35 -4.26 9.69 -5.30
N GLU A 36 -3.40 9.79 -4.28
CA GLU A 36 -2.43 8.75 -3.94
C GLU A 36 -3.12 7.42 -3.63
N ASN A 37 -4.19 7.46 -2.83
CA ASN A 37 -4.99 6.27 -2.53
C ASN A 37 -5.63 5.66 -3.78
N GLU A 38 -6.16 6.48 -4.69
CA GLU A 38 -6.71 5.99 -5.95
C GLU A 38 -5.63 5.32 -6.82
N HIS A 39 -4.44 5.92 -6.90
CA HIS A 39 -3.30 5.33 -7.59
C HIS A 39 -2.88 4.00 -6.98
N ILE A 40 -2.86 3.90 -5.65
CA ILE A 40 -2.59 2.65 -4.93
C ILE A 40 -3.66 1.61 -5.26
N MET A 41 -4.95 1.95 -5.17
CA MET A 41 -6.04 1.02 -5.48
C MET A 41 -5.99 0.50 -6.92
N ARG A 42 -5.71 1.37 -7.89
CA ARG A 42 -5.55 0.96 -9.30
C ARG A 42 -4.38 -0.01 -9.49
N ARG A 43 -3.30 0.13 -8.72
CA ARG A 43 -2.18 -0.82 -8.73
C ARG A 43 -2.60 -2.18 -8.16
N TYR A 44 -3.30 -2.22 -7.03
CA TYR A 44 -3.85 -3.45 -6.46
C TYR A 44 -4.78 -4.17 -7.44
N GLN A 45 -5.70 -3.46 -8.09
CA GLN A 45 -6.63 -4.06 -9.06
C GLN A 45 -5.95 -4.65 -10.31
N ARG A 46 -4.79 -4.11 -10.71
CA ARG A 46 -3.99 -4.67 -11.80
C ARG A 46 -3.24 -5.91 -11.35
N PHE A 47 -2.65 -5.85 -10.16
CA PHE A 47 -1.96 -6.98 -9.55
C PHE A 47 -2.91 -8.16 -9.32
N GLU A 48 -4.12 -7.93 -8.83
CA GLU A 48 -5.16 -8.95 -8.68
C GLU A 48 -5.54 -9.59 -10.02
N ARG A 49 -5.70 -8.78 -11.07
CA ARG A 49 -5.96 -9.30 -12.42
C ARG A 49 -4.81 -10.14 -12.97
N GLN A 50 -3.56 -9.78 -12.67
CA GLN A 50 -2.40 -10.61 -13.01
C GLN A 50 -2.41 -11.93 -12.24
N LEU A 51 -2.72 -11.88 -10.94
CA LEU A 51 -2.81 -13.09 -10.11
C LEU A 51 -3.86 -14.08 -10.62
N LEU A 52 -5.03 -13.57 -11.02
CA LEU A 52 -6.10 -14.38 -11.62
C LEU A 52 -5.74 -14.97 -13.00
N GLY A 53 -4.70 -14.44 -13.65
CA GLY A 53 -4.22 -14.93 -14.95
C GLY A 53 -3.22 -16.09 -14.85
N TYR A 54 -2.75 -16.43 -13.65
CA TYR A 54 -1.81 -17.54 -13.48
C TYR A 54 -2.54 -18.89 -13.51
N ASN A 55 -2.09 -19.77 -14.40
CA ASN A 55 -2.71 -21.08 -14.64
C ASN A 55 -2.02 -22.23 -13.87
N GLY A 56 -1.03 -21.91 -13.04
CA GLY A 56 -0.27 -22.88 -12.26
C GLY A 56 0.34 -22.26 -11.02
N LEU A 57 0.62 -23.12 -10.02
CA LEU A 57 1.32 -22.73 -8.80
C LEU A 57 2.72 -22.18 -9.09
N ASP A 58 3.41 -22.74 -10.10
CA ASP A 58 4.74 -22.28 -10.50
C ASP A 58 4.72 -20.84 -11.01
N ASP A 59 3.76 -20.51 -11.88
CA ASP A 59 3.59 -19.16 -12.41
C ASP A 59 3.18 -18.17 -11.31
N LEU A 60 2.34 -18.62 -10.37
CA LEU A 60 1.96 -17.84 -9.19
C LEU A 60 3.19 -17.53 -8.34
N PHE A 61 4.01 -18.53 -7.99
CA PHE A 61 5.15 -18.36 -7.10
C PHE A 61 6.31 -17.61 -7.74
N LYS A 62 6.53 -17.74 -9.05
CA LYS A 62 7.52 -16.94 -9.78
C LYS A 62 7.03 -15.51 -10.02
N GLY A 63 5.76 -15.34 -10.36
CA GLY A 63 5.19 -14.05 -10.74
C GLY A 63 4.76 -13.17 -9.57
N MET A 64 4.32 -13.73 -8.45
CA MET A 64 3.77 -12.98 -7.32
C MET A 64 4.83 -12.16 -6.57
N PRO A 65 6.01 -12.69 -6.20
CA PRO A 65 7.03 -11.93 -5.49
C PRO A 65 7.66 -10.85 -6.37
N CYS A 66 7.99 -11.19 -7.63
CA CYS A 66 8.59 -10.24 -8.58
C CYS A 66 7.64 -9.09 -8.90
N ASN A 67 6.37 -9.39 -9.19
CA ASN A 67 5.40 -8.34 -9.47
C ASN A 67 5.03 -7.57 -8.20
N ALA A 68 5.06 -8.19 -7.01
CA ALA A 68 4.79 -7.46 -5.78
C ALA A 68 5.85 -6.39 -5.49
N VAL A 69 7.14 -6.70 -5.70
CA VAL A 69 8.23 -5.72 -5.60
C VAL A 69 8.00 -4.55 -6.57
N ASP A 70 7.71 -4.84 -7.84
CA ASP A 70 7.55 -3.81 -8.87
C ASP A 70 6.27 -2.97 -8.69
N TYR A 71 5.15 -3.59 -8.32
CA TYR A 71 3.86 -2.89 -8.20
C TYR A 71 3.77 -2.07 -6.91
N PHE A 72 4.28 -2.61 -5.80
CA PHE A 72 4.16 -1.97 -4.49
C PHE A 72 5.41 -1.18 -4.09
N GLN A 73 6.48 -1.25 -4.89
CA GLN A 73 7.76 -0.60 -4.59
C GLN A 73 8.29 -1.02 -3.22
N PHE A 74 8.13 -2.31 -2.89
CA PHE A 74 8.65 -2.86 -1.64
C PHE A 74 10.15 -3.14 -1.79
N ASP A 75 10.92 -2.86 -0.73
CA ASP A 75 12.36 -3.15 -0.71
C ASP A 75 12.64 -4.66 -0.72
N GLN A 76 11.74 -5.44 -0.10
CA GLN A 76 11.82 -6.89 -0.04
C GLN A 76 10.42 -7.48 0.11
N VAL A 77 10.19 -8.62 -0.56
CA VAL A 77 8.96 -9.40 -0.43
C VAL A 77 9.35 -10.82 -0.05
N GLU A 78 8.73 -11.32 1.01
CA GLU A 78 8.89 -12.69 1.45
C GLU A 78 7.55 -13.42 1.34
N LEU A 79 7.60 -14.66 0.87
CA LEU A 79 6.44 -15.53 0.71
C LEU A 79 6.64 -16.79 1.58
N GLY A 80 5.96 -16.82 2.71
CA GLY A 80 5.87 -18.00 3.57
C GLY A 80 4.76 -18.93 3.06
N LEU A 81 5.11 -20.18 2.77
CA LEU A 81 4.11 -21.22 2.47
C LEU A 81 3.88 -22.08 3.69
N TYR A 82 2.61 -22.19 4.08
CA TYR A 82 2.16 -23.00 5.19
C TYR A 82 1.38 -24.21 4.65
N GLY A 83 1.77 -25.40 5.11
CA GLY A 83 1.08 -26.65 4.76
C GLY A 83 1.86 -27.87 5.23
N PRO A 84 1.22 -29.06 5.22
CA PRO A 84 1.85 -30.28 5.70
C PRO A 84 3.17 -30.51 4.97
N GLU A 85 4.26 -30.64 5.74
CA GLU A 85 5.66 -30.59 5.28
C GLU A 85 5.94 -31.46 4.04
N HIS A 86 5.22 -32.57 3.86
CA HIS A 86 5.46 -33.52 2.78
C HIS A 86 4.71 -33.22 1.47
N THR A 87 3.62 -32.46 1.51
CA THR A 87 2.82 -32.17 0.30
C THR A 87 3.37 -30.96 -0.45
N LEU A 88 3.82 -29.94 0.28
CA LEU A 88 4.39 -28.74 -0.34
C LEU A 88 5.76 -29.03 -0.98
N LEU A 89 6.62 -29.82 -0.32
CA LEU A 89 7.90 -30.22 -0.90
C LEU A 89 7.73 -31.08 -2.16
N ALA A 90 6.66 -31.87 -2.27
CA ALA A 90 6.38 -32.68 -3.46
C ALA A 90 5.81 -31.87 -4.63
N LEU A 91 5.24 -30.70 -4.35
CA LEU A 91 4.62 -29.80 -5.34
C LEU A 91 5.58 -28.71 -5.83
N LEU A 92 6.62 -28.40 -5.07
CA LEU A 92 7.58 -27.36 -5.39
C LEU A 92 8.79 -27.93 -6.12
N SER A 93 9.15 -27.31 -7.25
CA SER A 93 10.37 -27.61 -7.98
C SER A 93 11.62 -27.14 -7.20
N GLU A 94 12.77 -27.79 -7.39
CA GLU A 94 14.04 -27.36 -6.77
C GLU A 94 14.39 -25.90 -7.11
N GLU A 95 14.09 -25.45 -8.32
CA GLU A 95 14.25 -24.04 -8.74
C GLU A 95 13.45 -23.06 -7.89
N MET A 96 12.29 -23.49 -7.38
CA MET A 96 11.39 -22.64 -6.61
C MET A 96 11.84 -22.57 -5.16
N LEU A 97 12.32 -23.67 -4.60
CA LEU A 97 12.95 -23.70 -3.27
C LEU A 97 14.24 -22.86 -3.22
N ALA A 98 14.90 -22.66 -4.35
CA ALA A 98 16.06 -21.79 -4.48
C ALA A 98 15.71 -20.30 -4.68
N MET A 99 14.43 -19.94 -4.80
CA MET A 99 14.06 -18.54 -4.99
C MET A 99 14.27 -17.71 -3.73
N PRO A 100 14.94 -16.55 -3.84
CA PRO A 100 15.13 -15.65 -2.71
C PRO A 100 13.77 -15.13 -2.23
N GLY A 101 13.53 -15.21 -0.92
CA GLY A 101 12.29 -14.76 -0.28
C GLY A 101 11.18 -15.81 -0.21
N LEU A 102 11.32 -16.99 -0.84
CA LEU A 102 10.40 -18.10 -0.61
C LEU A 102 10.90 -18.95 0.56
N TYR A 103 10.07 -19.16 1.58
CA TYR A 103 10.37 -20.12 2.65
C TYR A 103 9.16 -20.96 3.02
N LEU A 104 9.45 -22.20 3.45
CA LEU A 104 8.47 -23.10 4.01
C LEU A 104 8.39 -22.85 5.51
N GLU A 105 7.23 -22.43 5.97
CA GLU A 105 7.00 -22.22 7.40
C GLU A 105 6.66 -23.57 8.03
N LYS A 106 7.41 -23.94 9.09
CA LYS A 106 7.15 -25.19 9.83
C LYS A 106 5.91 -25.01 10.68
N ASP A 107 5.11 -26.07 10.78
CA ASP A 107 3.98 -26.14 11.71
C ASP A 107 4.43 -25.70 13.12
N VAL A 108 3.99 -24.51 13.54
CA VAL A 108 4.01 -24.12 14.95
C VAL A 108 2.86 -24.88 15.60
N ILE A 109 3.12 -26.13 15.97
CA ILE A 109 2.24 -26.89 16.84
C ILE A 109 2.35 -26.24 18.22
N THR A 110 1.37 -25.41 18.59
CA THR A 110 1.06 -25.08 19.99
C THR A 110 -0.03 -25.99 20.52
#